data_AF-A0A9D9LMW2-F1
#
_entry.id   AF-A0A9D9LMW2-F1
#
_cell.length_a   1.000
_cell.length_b   1.000
_cell.length_c   1.000
_cell.angle_alpha   90.00
_cell.angle_beta   90.00
_cell.angle_gamma   90.00
#
_symmetry.space_group_name_H-M   'P 1'
#
loop_
_entity.id
_entity.type
_entity.pdbx_description
1 polymer ?
#
loop_
_entity_poly.entity_id
_entity_poly.type
_entity_poly.pdbx_seq_one_letter_code
_entity_poly.pdbx_strand_id
1 'polypeptide(L)' 'MEKIGVVKEIDKLGRIVIPKDLRKRYGLQKEVEIIATVDGVLIKSAEYVLTKKE' A
#
# COMPACT_ATOMS: atom_id res chain seq x y z
N MET A 1 16.10 -10.35 -4.41
CA MET A 1 15.01 -9.73 -3.62
C MET A 1 13.92 -10.76 -3.45
N GLU A 2 13.75 -11.28 -2.23
CA GLU A 2 12.64 -12.18 -1.94
C GLU A 2 11.32 -11.44 -2.10
N LYS A 3 10.43 -11.98 -2.95
CA LYS A 3 9.06 -11.48 -3.07
C LYS A 3 8.35 -11.77 -1.75
N ILE A 4 8.04 -10.73 -0.98
CA ILE A 4 7.20 -10.88 0.22
C ILE A 4 5.75 -10.96 -0.27
N GLY A 5 5.31 -12.16 -0.62
CA GLY A 5 3.92 -12.47 -0.87
C GLY A 5 3.24 -12.83 0.44
N VAL A 6 2.35 -11.96 0.94
CA VAL A 6 1.48 -12.29 2.07
C VAL A 6 0.04 -12.32 1.56
N VAL A 7 -0.60 -13.47 1.66
CA VAL A 7 -2.02 -13.61 1.35
C VAL A 7 -2.83 -13.18 2.58
N LYS A 8 -3.82 -12.31 2.37
CA LYS A 8 -4.81 -11.93 3.39
C LYS A 8 -6.21 -11.95 2.81
N GLU A 9 -7.13 -12.44 3.62
CA GLU A 9 -8.55 -12.38 3.31
C GLU A 9 -9.05 -10.94 3.43
N ILE A 10 -10.01 -10.62 2.57
CA ILE A 10 -10.78 -9.39 2.64
C ILE A 10 -11.87 -9.62 3.69
N ASP A 11 -12.02 -8.69 4.63
CA ASP A 11 -13.09 -8.79 5.61
C ASP A 11 -14.48 -8.52 5.00
N LYS A 12 -15.53 -8.69 5.80
CA LYS A 12 -16.93 -8.52 5.35
C LYS A 12 -17.25 -7.12 4.82
N LEU A 13 -16.42 -6.11 5.12
CA LEU A 13 -16.62 -4.72 4.69
C LEU A 13 -15.72 -4.35 3.50
N GLY A 14 -14.99 -5.30 2.92
CA GLY A 14 -14.11 -5.03 1.79
C GLY A 14 -12.73 -4.51 2.19
N ARG A 15 -12.35 -4.58 3.47
CA ARG A 15 -11.05 -4.05 3.96
C ARG A 15 -10.00 -5.15 3.94
N ILE A 16 -8.75 -4.76 3.66
CA ILE A 16 -7.58 -5.62 3.78
C ILE A 16 -6.67 -5.15 4.93
N VAL A 17 -6.06 -6.10 5.61
CA VAL A 17 -5.07 -5.79 6.67
C VAL A 17 -3.69 -5.74 6.07
N ILE A 18 -3.01 -4.59 6.19
CA ILE A 18 -1.59 -4.47 5.88
C ILE A 18 -0.77 -4.88 7.12
N PRO A 19 0.04 -5.97 7.05
CA PRO A 19 0.89 -6.43 8.15
C PRO A 19 1.77 -5.32 8.73
N LYS A 20 2.00 -5.36 10.05
CA LYS A 20 2.79 -4.34 10.77
C LYS A 20 4.18 -4.14 10.16
N ASP A 21 4.85 -5.22 9.76
CA ASP A 21 6.19 -5.15 9.19
C ASP A 21 6.23 -4.45 7.84
N LEU A 22 5.20 -4.67 7.00
CA LEU A 22 5.06 -3.96 5.72
C LEU A 22 4.74 -2.49 5.94
N ARG A 23 3.87 -2.16 6.91
CA ARG A 23 3.58 -0.76 7.27
C ARG A 23 4.83 -0.02 7.72
N LYS A 24 5.65 -0.62 8.59
CA LYS A 24 6.91 -0.03 9.06
C LYS A 24 7.92 0.11 7.92
N ARG A 25 8.04 -0.90 7.06
CA ARG A 25 8.98 -0.89 5.93
C ARG A 25 8.65 0.19 4.89
N TYR A 26 7.37 0.43 4.62
CA TYR A 26 6.91 1.34 3.56
C TYR A 26 6.29 2.64 4.07
N GLY A 27 6.43 2.96 5.37
CA GLY A 27 5.94 4.22 5.93
C GLY A 27 4.40 4.39 5.91
N LEU A 28 3.64 3.30 5.90
CA LEU A 28 2.17 3.32 5.78
C LEU A 28 1.51 3.55 7.16
N GLN A 29 1.60 4.79 7.66
CA GLN A 29 1.20 5.10 9.05
C GLN A 29 -0.23 5.65 9.20
N LYS A 30 -0.71 6.48 8.27
CA LYS A 30 -2.00 7.16 8.43
C LYS A 30 -2.79 7.21 7.13
N GLU A 31 -2.31 7.97 6.16
CA GLU A 31 -2.94 8.11 4.85
C GLU A 31 -2.15 7.32 3.82
N VAL A 32 -2.89 6.59 2.98
CA VAL A 32 -2.33 5.80 1.90
C VAL A 32 -3.05 6.14 0.62
N GLU A 33 -2.32 6.19 -0.48
CA GLU A 33 -2.88 6.35 -1.80
C GLU A 33 -3.08 4.96 -2.41
N ILE A 34 -4.26 4.75 -3.00
CA ILE A 34 -4.66 3.51 -3.66
C ILE A 34 -4.75 3.81 -5.16
N ILE A 35 -3.92 3.14 -5.95
CA ILE A 35 -3.83 3.35 -7.40
C ILE A 35 -4.24 2.05 -8.10
N ALA A 36 -5.23 2.15 -8.99
CA ALA A 36 -5.59 1.05 -9.88
C ALA A 36 -4.56 0.95 -11.02
N THR A 37 -4.07 -0.26 -11.28
CA THR A 37 -3.09 -0.58 -12.33
C THR A 37 -3.62 -1.76 -13.16
N VAL A 38 -2.93 -2.09 -14.26
CA VAL A 38 -3.30 -3.22 -15.13
C VAL A 38 -3.22 -4.57 -14.42
N ASP A 39 -2.30 -4.71 -13.46
CA ASP A 39 -2.02 -5.97 -12.76
C ASP A 39 -2.70 -6.06 -11.38
N GLY A 40 -3.41 -5.00 -10.96
CA GLY A 40 -4.08 -4.94 -9.67
C GLY A 40 -3.99 -3.57 -8.99
N VAL A 41 -3.89 -3.56 -7.66
CA VAL A 41 -3.92 -2.35 -6.85
C VAL A 41 -2.56 -2.08 -6.21
N LEU A 42 -2.01 -0.90 -6.44
CA LEU A 42 -0.81 -0.40 -5.77
C LEU A 42 -1.21 0.47 -4.58
N ILE A 43 -0.58 0.23 -3.42
CA ILE A 43 -0.76 1.03 -2.20
C ILE A 43 0.58 1.67 -1.86
N LYS A 44 0.60 3.00 -1.70
CA LYS A 44 1.78 3.76 -1.28
C LYS A 44 1.43 4.73 -0.14
N SER A 45 2.44 5.21 0.60
CA SER A 45 2.23 6.27 1.58
C SER A 45 1.72 7.51 0.86
N ALA A 46 0.74 8.21 1.44
CA ALA A 46 0.23 9.47 0.90
C ALA A 46 1.18 10.65 1.17
N GLU A 47 2.48 10.42 1.37
CA GLU A 47 3.44 11.50 1.50
C GLU A 47 3.35 12.37 0.24
N TYR A 48 3.00 13.64 0.45
CA TYR A 48 2.85 14.65 -0.58
C TYR A 48 4.21 14.87 -1.25
N VAL A 49 4.48 14.15 -2.35
CA VAL A 49 5.63 14.42 -3.19
C VAL A 49 5.34 15.73 -3.93
N LEU A 50 5.68 16.86 -3.31
CA LEU A 50 5.84 18.16 -3.97
C LEU A 50 7.07 18.15 -4.91
N THR A 51 7.20 17.17 -5.82
CA THR A 51 8.21 17.14 -6.89
C THR A 51 7.75 16.09 -7.93
N LYS A 52 7.29 16.44 -9.13
CA LYS A 52 8.01 17.21 -10.15
C LYS A 52 7.01 17.97 -11.01
N LYS A 53 7.09 19.30 -10.95
CA LYS A 53 6.99 20.11 -12.17
C LYS A 53 8.33 19.95 -12.89
N GLU A 54 8.35 19.17 -13.95
CA GLU A 54 9.28 19.35 -15.09
C GLU A 54 8.45 19.23 -16.36
#